data_AF-A0A814UBW7-F1
#
_entry.id   AF-A0A814UBW7-F1
#
_cell.length_a   1.000
_cell.length_b   1.000
_cell.length_c   1.000
_cell.angle_alpha   90.00
_cell.angle_beta   90.00
_cell.angle_gamma   90.00
#
_symmetry.space_group_name_H-M   'P 1'
#
loop_
_entity.id
_entity.type
_entity.pdbx_description
1 polymer ?
#
loop_
_entity_poly.entity_id
_entity_poly.type
_entity_poly.pdbx_seq_one_letter_code
_entity_poly.pdbx_strand_id
1 'polypeptide(L)'
;MNRLKRNAAAVTTIEYYLTNGPNCETTLELYESFLEAWYELNLKEARFECQTAKIEHVQEKENFAKNTMIAVVLLNASKDATSILLAACLKIIGKLQNEVVNYFHNTLDTDLSGRRRQEHIVPVQSIRSEHLFEINAEEIGQQLVTNSFMINFEYGKSRDIIYDYDEIELVLGNKISHFPMIDTEKLQYLNYQFELCGENSSLITNVRTRIKQEPLEATE
;
A
#
# COMPACT_ATOMS: atom_id res chain seq x y z
N MET A 1 -15.81 -20.45 -8.72
CA MET A 1 -14.46 -20.07 -8.22
C MET A 1 -13.44 -20.44 -9.29
N ASN A 2 -13.08 -19.49 -10.17
CA ASN A 2 -12.12 -19.75 -11.25
C ASN A 2 -10.71 -19.80 -10.66
N ARG A 3 -10.09 -20.98 -10.66
CA ARG A 3 -8.72 -21.17 -10.18
C ARG A 3 -7.75 -20.83 -11.31
N LEU A 4 -6.97 -19.77 -11.16
CA LEU A 4 -5.96 -19.37 -12.15
C LEU A 4 -4.65 -20.16 -11.93
N LYS A 5 -4.16 -20.81 -13.00
CA LYS A 5 -2.84 -21.46 -12.99
C LYS A 5 -1.74 -20.42 -13.23
N ARG A 6 -0.57 -20.58 -12.62
CA ARG A 6 0.57 -19.65 -12.76
C ARG A 6 0.96 -19.36 -14.22
N ASN A 7 1.12 -20.41 -15.02
CA ASN A 7 1.52 -20.27 -16.42
C ASN A 7 0.46 -19.51 -17.23
N ALA A 8 -0.81 -19.59 -16.84
CA ALA A 8 -1.85 -18.78 -17.45
C ALA A 8 -1.73 -17.31 -17.01
N ALA A 9 -1.49 -17.04 -15.73
CA ALA A 9 -1.30 -15.67 -15.22
C ALA A 9 -0.07 -14.94 -15.82
N ALA A 10 1.00 -15.67 -16.11
CA ALA A 10 2.23 -15.10 -16.67
C ALA A 10 2.12 -14.73 -18.16
N VAL A 11 1.13 -15.30 -18.87
CA VAL A 11 0.97 -15.14 -20.33
C VAL A 11 -0.30 -14.38 -20.69
N THR A 12 -1.29 -14.37 -19.80
CA THR A 12 -2.57 -13.71 -20.04
C THR A 12 -2.47 -12.24 -19.67
N THR A 13 -2.85 -11.38 -20.59
CA THR A 13 -2.87 -9.92 -20.42
C THR A 13 -4.04 -9.49 -19.54
N ILE A 14 -3.96 -8.29 -18.98
CA ILE A 14 -5.06 -7.70 -18.21
C ILE A 14 -6.29 -7.51 -19.12
N GLU A 15 -6.10 -7.09 -20.38
CA GLU A 15 -7.17 -6.88 -21.37
C GLU A 15 -8.09 -8.12 -21.52
N TYR A 16 -7.51 -9.33 -21.52
CA TYR A 16 -8.29 -10.55 -21.62
C TYR A 16 -9.30 -10.70 -20.48
N TYR A 17 -8.93 -10.32 -19.25
CA TYR A 17 -9.81 -10.40 -18.09
C TYR A 17 -10.84 -9.28 -18.02
N LEU A 18 -10.49 -8.09 -18.51
CA LEU A 18 -11.43 -6.98 -18.63
C LEU A 18 -12.56 -7.29 -19.62
N THR A 19 -12.26 -8.08 -20.67
CA THR A 19 -13.21 -8.42 -21.73
C THR A 19 -13.97 -9.72 -21.49
N ASN A 20 -13.32 -10.74 -20.92
CA ASN A 20 -13.87 -12.10 -20.81
C ASN A 20 -14.07 -12.58 -19.35
N GLY A 21 -13.80 -11.72 -18.36
CA GLY A 21 -13.91 -12.08 -16.94
C GLY A 21 -15.37 -12.15 -16.43
N PRO A 22 -15.62 -12.79 -15.28
CA PRO A 22 -16.88 -12.59 -14.56
C PRO A 22 -16.92 -11.17 -13.97
N ASN A 23 -18.07 -10.49 -14.02
CA ASN A 23 -18.26 -9.11 -13.55
C ASN A 23 -17.37 -8.07 -14.25
N CYS A 24 -17.41 -8.03 -15.59
CA CYS A 24 -16.60 -7.14 -16.42
C CYS A 24 -16.77 -5.67 -16.02
N GLU A 25 -17.99 -5.21 -15.75
CA GLU A 25 -18.30 -3.80 -15.44
C GLU A 25 -17.57 -3.31 -14.17
N THR A 26 -17.77 -3.96 -13.03
CA THR A 26 -17.10 -3.60 -11.77
C THR A 26 -15.57 -3.75 -11.88
N THR A 27 -15.09 -4.77 -12.62
CA THR A 27 -13.65 -4.97 -12.81
C THR A 27 -13.05 -3.86 -13.66
N LEU A 28 -13.79 -3.38 -14.66
CA LEU A 28 -13.38 -2.27 -15.52
C LEU A 28 -13.31 -0.97 -14.73
N GLU A 29 -14.32 -0.65 -13.91
CA GLU A 29 -14.31 0.54 -13.04
C GLU A 29 -13.09 0.54 -12.10
N LEU A 30 -12.86 -0.58 -11.40
CA LEU A 30 -11.70 -0.72 -10.51
C LEU A 30 -10.37 -0.62 -11.26
N TYR A 31 -10.31 -1.15 -12.48
CA TYR A 31 -9.13 -1.05 -13.34
C TYR A 31 -8.87 0.38 -13.80
N GLU A 32 -9.91 1.12 -14.20
CA GLU A 32 -9.80 2.51 -14.62
C GLU A 32 -9.31 3.40 -13.47
N SER A 33 -9.88 3.24 -12.26
CA SER A 33 -9.41 3.94 -11.06
C SER A 33 -7.96 3.59 -10.71
N PHE A 34 -7.59 2.30 -10.79
CA PHE A 34 -6.21 1.88 -10.60
C PHE A 34 -5.28 2.54 -11.62
N LEU A 35 -5.66 2.54 -12.90
CA LEU A 35 -4.83 3.04 -13.98
C LEU A 35 -4.63 4.55 -13.90
N GLU A 36 -5.66 5.29 -13.51
CA GLU A 36 -5.56 6.71 -13.21
C GLU A 36 -4.58 6.97 -12.06
N ALA A 37 -4.81 6.34 -10.90
CA ALA A 37 -3.93 6.48 -9.74
C ALA A 37 -2.48 6.05 -10.03
N TRP A 38 -2.29 5.02 -10.86
CA TRP A 38 -0.96 4.53 -11.24
C TRP A 38 -0.17 5.57 -12.03
N TYR A 39 -0.80 6.27 -12.97
CA TYR A 39 -0.12 7.27 -13.81
C TYR A 39 -0.01 8.65 -13.13
N GLU A 40 -0.83 8.93 -12.12
CA GLU A 40 -0.67 10.11 -11.25
C GLU A 40 0.37 9.93 -10.16
N LEU A 41 0.87 8.70 -9.96
CA LEU A 41 1.81 8.36 -8.92
C LEU A 41 3.15 9.10 -9.11
N ASN A 42 3.37 10.15 -8.32
CA ASN A 42 4.61 10.93 -8.35
C ASN A 42 5.71 10.31 -7.45
N LEU A 43 5.92 9.00 -7.56
CA LEU A 43 7.02 8.30 -6.91
C LEU A 43 8.13 8.05 -7.93
N LYS A 44 9.35 8.53 -7.67
CA LYS A 44 10.49 8.35 -8.59
C LYS A 44 11.13 6.96 -8.47
N GLU A 45 11.16 6.42 -7.25
CA GLU A 45 11.80 5.15 -6.95
C GLU A 45 10.97 4.36 -5.94
N ALA A 46 10.88 3.05 -6.18
CA ALA A 46 10.28 2.09 -5.27
C ALA A 46 11.35 1.16 -4.70
N ARG A 47 11.41 1.04 -3.37
CA ARG A 47 12.33 0.15 -2.66
C ARG A 47 11.56 -0.97 -1.99
N PHE A 48 11.95 -2.20 -2.30
CA PHE A 48 11.43 -3.39 -1.65
C PHE A 48 12.58 -4.32 -1.29
N GLU A 49 12.76 -4.55 0.02
CA GLU A 49 13.90 -5.29 0.57
C GLU A 49 15.23 -4.71 0.05
N CYS A 50 16.02 -5.50 -0.68
CA CYS A 50 17.30 -5.09 -1.26
C CYS A 50 17.18 -4.59 -2.72
N GLN A 51 15.97 -4.53 -3.27
CA GLN A 51 15.73 -4.13 -4.66
C GLN A 51 15.23 -2.69 -4.73
N THR A 52 15.76 -1.94 -5.69
CA THR A 52 15.28 -0.61 -6.04
C THR A 52 14.84 -0.62 -7.49
N ALA A 53 13.58 -0.29 -7.74
CA ALA A 53 13.00 -0.16 -9.05
C ALA A 53 12.67 1.31 -9.32
N LYS A 54 13.07 1.81 -10.48
CA LYS A 54 12.61 3.12 -10.95
C LYS A 54 11.20 2.98 -11.48
N ILE A 55 10.32 3.90 -11.09
CA ILE A 55 8.97 3.96 -11.63
C ILE A 55 9.04 4.90 -12.83
N GLU A 56 9.17 4.33 -14.02
CA GLU A 56 9.09 5.06 -15.28
C GLU A 56 7.92 4.50 -16.07
N HIS A 57 6.94 5.35 -16.37
CA HIS A 57 5.80 4.99 -17.22
C HIS A 57 6.24 5.02 -18.68
N VAL A 58 6.96 3.98 -19.10
CA VAL A 58 7.50 3.85 -20.47
C VAL A 58 6.39 3.62 -21.51
N GLN A 59 5.21 3.15 -21.07
CA GLN A 59 4.08 2.84 -21.93
C GLN A 59 2.97 3.87 -21.78
N GLU A 60 2.27 4.16 -22.88
CA GLU A 60 1.05 4.98 -22.89
C GLU A 60 -0.08 4.28 -22.12
N LYS A 61 -0.89 5.08 -21.41
CA LYS A 61 -2.00 4.62 -20.55
C LYS A 61 -2.93 3.63 -21.26
N GLU A 62 -3.28 3.90 -22.51
CA GLU A 62 -4.19 3.10 -23.35
C GLU A 62 -3.65 1.70 -23.68
N ASN A 63 -2.32 1.53 -23.67
CA ASN A 63 -1.67 0.28 -24.04
C ASN A 63 -1.30 -0.58 -22.82
N PHE A 64 -1.53 -0.08 -21.60
CA PHE A 64 -1.15 -0.75 -20.37
C PHE A 64 -1.80 -2.14 -20.25
N ALA A 65 -3.12 -2.25 -20.45
CA ALA A 65 -3.84 -3.52 -20.32
C ALA A 65 -3.39 -4.58 -21.34
N LYS A 66 -2.98 -4.14 -22.54
CA LYS A 66 -2.56 -5.00 -23.65
C LYS A 66 -1.16 -5.56 -23.43
N ASN A 67 -0.29 -4.75 -22.83
CA ASN A 67 1.14 -5.06 -22.69
C ASN A 67 1.51 -5.60 -21.32
N THR A 68 0.61 -5.49 -20.33
CA THR A 68 0.86 -5.92 -18.96
C THR A 68 0.17 -7.25 -18.68
N MET A 69 0.95 -8.22 -18.20
CA MET A 69 0.46 -9.53 -17.79
C MET A 69 -0.22 -9.42 -16.43
N ILE A 70 -1.27 -10.21 -16.20
CA ILE A 70 -2.00 -10.16 -14.93
C ILE A 70 -1.11 -10.54 -13.73
N ALA A 71 -0.06 -11.35 -13.95
CA ALA A 71 0.94 -11.67 -12.94
C ALA A 71 1.64 -10.44 -12.30
N VAL A 72 1.68 -9.28 -12.98
CA VAL A 72 2.22 -8.04 -12.41
C VAL A 72 1.34 -7.58 -11.25
N VAL A 73 0.02 -7.58 -11.43
CA VAL A 73 -0.97 -7.08 -10.46
C VAL A 73 -1.26 -8.12 -9.37
N LEU A 74 -1.17 -9.40 -9.71
CA LEU A 74 -1.28 -10.51 -8.77
C LEU A 74 0.01 -10.62 -7.96
N LEU A 75 0.16 -9.81 -6.92
CA LEU A 75 1.26 -9.82 -5.93
C LEU A 75 1.74 -11.25 -5.62
N ASN A 76 2.71 -11.75 -6.38
CA ASN A 76 3.16 -13.15 -6.35
C ASN A 76 4.55 -13.22 -5.70
N ALA A 77 4.77 -14.23 -4.87
CA ALA A 77 6.07 -14.43 -4.18
C ALA A 77 7.15 -15.03 -5.10
N SER A 78 6.82 -15.31 -6.37
CA SER A 78 7.71 -16.02 -7.27
C SER A 78 8.85 -15.12 -7.77
N LYS A 79 9.98 -15.74 -8.17
CA LYS A 79 11.22 -15.10 -8.67
C LYS A 79 11.08 -14.07 -9.80
N ASP A 80 9.91 -13.95 -10.39
CA ASP A 80 9.65 -13.00 -11.46
C ASP A 80 9.48 -11.62 -10.81
N ALA A 81 10.43 -10.72 -11.04
CA ALA A 81 10.48 -9.37 -10.42
C ALA A 81 9.30 -8.44 -10.81
N THR A 82 8.30 -8.98 -11.49
CA THR A 82 7.19 -8.29 -12.12
C THR A 82 6.20 -7.71 -11.10
N SER A 83 5.92 -8.39 -9.99
CA SER A 83 5.00 -7.91 -8.96
C SER A 83 5.69 -7.11 -7.83
N ILE A 84 7.02 -7.16 -7.78
CA ILE A 84 7.83 -6.49 -6.76
C ILE A 84 7.62 -4.98 -6.80
N LEU A 85 7.48 -4.40 -7.99
CA LEU A 85 7.24 -2.96 -8.15
C LEU A 85 5.94 -2.53 -7.45
N LEU A 86 4.83 -3.24 -7.66
CA LEU A 86 3.56 -2.91 -7.03
C LEU A 86 3.60 -3.14 -5.52
N ALA A 87 4.24 -4.23 -5.06
CA ALA A 87 4.47 -4.46 -3.63
C ALA A 87 5.30 -3.33 -3.00
N ALA A 88 6.33 -2.84 -3.71
CA ALA A 88 7.17 -1.73 -3.29
C ALA A 88 6.37 -0.42 -3.18
N CYS A 89 5.55 -0.11 -4.18
CA CYS A 89 4.69 1.07 -4.18
C CYS A 89 3.71 1.04 -3.00
N LEU A 90 3.02 -0.08 -2.78
CA LEU A 90 2.11 -0.25 -1.64
C LEU A 90 2.82 -0.06 -0.30
N LYS A 91 4.03 -0.62 -0.17
CA LYS A 91 4.84 -0.47 1.04
C LYS A 91 5.25 0.98 1.29
N ILE A 92 5.65 1.71 0.25
CA ILE A 92 6.04 3.12 0.38
C ILE A 92 4.83 3.99 0.74
N ILE A 93 3.73 3.84 0.01
CA ILE A 93 2.51 4.63 0.25
C ILE A 93 1.99 4.39 1.67
N GLY A 94 1.94 3.12 2.10
CA GLY A 94 1.54 2.79 3.47
C GLY A 94 2.50 3.35 4.53
N LYS A 95 3.81 3.38 4.25
CA LYS A 95 4.80 4.01 5.14
C LYS A 95 4.63 5.52 5.22
N LEU A 96 4.39 6.20 4.10
CA LEU A 96 4.14 7.65 4.08
C LEU A 96 2.92 8.00 4.92
N GLN A 97 1.82 7.25 4.79
CA GLN A 97 0.65 7.44 5.65
C GLN A 97 1.01 7.21 7.12
N ASN A 98 1.72 6.12 7.43
CA ASN A 98 2.13 5.83 8.80
C ASN A 98 3.05 6.91 9.40
N GLU A 99 3.93 7.53 8.61
CA GLU A 99 4.78 8.63 9.05
C GLU A 99 3.95 9.84 9.45
N VAL A 100 2.96 10.21 8.63
CA VAL A 100 2.02 11.31 8.92
C VAL A 100 1.21 11.00 10.18
N VAL A 101 0.62 9.81 10.27
CA VAL A 101 -0.18 9.38 11.42
C VAL A 101 0.67 9.32 12.69
N ASN A 102 1.90 8.81 12.61
CA ASN A 102 2.83 8.78 13.74
C ASN A 102 3.23 10.17 14.20
N TYR A 103 3.43 11.13 13.29
CA TYR A 103 3.77 12.50 13.67
C TYR A 103 2.70 13.05 14.62
N PHE A 104 1.43 13.02 14.21
CA PHE A 104 0.32 13.54 15.02
C PHE A 104 0.05 12.72 16.29
N HIS A 105 0.25 11.40 16.26
CA HIS A 105 0.14 10.61 17.50
C HIS A 105 1.27 10.88 18.50
N ASN A 106 2.50 11.12 18.03
CA ASN A 106 3.65 11.39 18.90
C ASN A 106 3.67 12.85 19.40
N THR A 107 3.23 13.82 18.60
CA THR A 107 3.14 15.23 19.06
C THR A 107 2.01 15.44 20.06
N LEU A 108 0.93 14.65 19.96
CA LEU A 108 -0.19 14.66 20.91
C LEU A 108 0.02 13.77 22.16
N ASP A 109 1.23 13.21 22.37
CA ASP A 109 1.53 12.25 23.45
C ASP A 109 1.26 12.83 24.86
N THR A 110 0.02 12.64 25.28
CA THR A 110 -0.43 12.44 26.67
C THR A 110 -0.53 10.95 27.01
N ASP A 111 -0.30 10.04 26.07
CA ASP A 111 -0.48 8.59 26.26
C ASP A 111 0.86 7.84 26.45
N LEU A 112 1.28 7.75 27.71
CA LEU A 112 2.41 6.95 28.23
C LEU A 112 2.31 5.42 27.98
N SER A 113 1.34 4.93 27.20
CA SER A 113 1.18 3.51 26.94
C SER A 113 1.02 3.24 25.45
N GLY A 114 2.09 2.76 24.82
CA GLY A 114 2.14 2.34 23.41
C GLY A 114 1.20 1.17 23.03
N ARG A 115 0.17 0.88 23.84
CA ARG A 115 -0.87 -0.13 23.58
C ARG A 115 -1.90 0.35 22.57
N ARG A 116 -2.36 1.61 22.64
CA ARG A 116 -3.31 2.17 21.64
C ARG A 116 -2.73 2.15 20.21
N ARG A 117 -1.40 2.33 20.07
CA ARG A 117 -0.68 2.28 18.79
C ARG A 117 -0.72 0.90 18.12
N GLN A 118 -0.83 -0.18 18.91
CA GLN A 118 -0.86 -1.56 18.39
C GLN A 118 -2.28 -2.08 18.19
N GLU A 119 -3.28 -1.49 18.84
CA GLU A 119 -4.68 -1.92 18.77
C GLU A 119 -5.37 -1.54 17.45
N HIS A 120 -4.85 -0.55 16.71
CA HIS A 120 -5.46 -0.04 15.48
C HIS A 120 -4.54 -0.18 14.25
N ILE A 121 -3.96 -1.38 14.07
CA ILE A 121 -3.17 -1.72 12.88
C ILE A 121 -4.03 -2.52 11.91
N VAL A 122 -4.14 -2.05 10.65
CA VAL A 122 -4.90 -2.70 9.59
C VAL A 122 -3.94 -3.27 8.53
N PRO A 123 -4.08 -4.54 8.13
CA PRO A 123 -3.25 -5.10 7.05
C PRO A 123 -3.62 -4.50 5.70
N VAL A 124 -2.64 -4.36 4.80
CA VAL A 124 -2.83 -3.76 3.45
C VAL A 124 -4.01 -4.38 2.69
N GLN A 125 -4.23 -5.69 2.81
CA GLN A 125 -5.30 -6.42 2.13
C GLN A 125 -6.70 -6.16 2.72
N SER A 126 -6.79 -5.57 3.91
CA SER A 126 -8.07 -5.23 4.57
C SER A 126 -8.33 -3.73 4.64
N ILE A 127 -7.52 -2.93 3.94
CA ILE A 127 -7.72 -1.50 3.81
C ILE A 127 -9.07 -1.23 3.14
N ARG A 128 -9.75 -0.20 3.65
CA ARG A 128 -10.97 0.38 3.11
C ARG A 128 -10.74 1.88 2.94
N SER A 129 -11.61 2.56 2.20
CA SER A 129 -11.50 4.01 2.00
C SER A 129 -11.44 4.78 3.33
N GLU A 130 -12.21 4.35 4.34
CA GLU A 130 -12.22 4.93 5.70
C GLU A 130 -10.86 4.82 6.43
N HIS A 131 -9.98 3.91 6.01
CA HIS A 131 -8.66 3.73 6.59
C HIS A 131 -7.58 4.55 5.89
N LEU A 132 -7.90 5.19 4.76
CA LEU A 132 -6.95 5.93 3.94
C LEU A 132 -7.07 7.42 4.18
N PHE A 133 -5.92 8.07 4.22
CA PHE A 133 -5.87 9.51 4.39
C PHE A 133 -6.14 10.21 3.06
N GLU A 134 -7.33 10.78 2.91
CA GLU A 134 -7.72 11.58 1.75
C GLU A 134 -7.51 13.07 2.06
N ILE A 135 -6.56 13.69 1.35
CA ILE A 135 -6.35 15.14 1.39
C ILE A 135 -6.89 15.74 0.11
N ASN A 136 -8.01 16.45 0.23
CA ASN A 136 -8.39 17.42 -0.78
C ASN A 136 -7.70 18.76 -0.48
N ALA A 137 -6.74 19.15 -1.32
CA ALA A 137 -5.97 20.37 -1.16
C ALA A 137 -6.86 21.63 -1.17
N GLU A 138 -7.97 21.61 -1.92
CA GLU A 138 -8.92 22.72 -1.95
C GLU A 138 -9.70 22.82 -0.64
N GLU A 139 -10.17 21.69 -0.11
CA GLU A 139 -10.89 21.66 1.18
C GLU A 139 -10.00 22.07 2.34
N ILE A 140 -8.76 21.56 2.39
CA ILE A 140 -7.79 21.97 3.41
C ILE A 140 -7.46 23.45 3.22
N GLY A 141 -7.19 23.90 2.00
CA GLY A 141 -6.91 25.31 1.70
C GLY A 141 -8.02 26.24 2.19
N GLN A 142 -9.28 25.91 1.91
CA GLN A 142 -10.42 26.69 2.40
C GLN A 142 -10.53 26.67 3.93
N GLN A 143 -10.33 25.52 4.57
CA GLN A 143 -10.38 25.42 6.03
C GLN A 143 -9.26 26.20 6.72
N LEU A 144 -8.04 26.16 6.17
CA LEU A 144 -6.90 26.92 6.69
C LEU A 144 -7.11 28.44 6.55
N VAL A 145 -7.66 28.89 5.41
CA VAL A 145 -7.98 30.30 5.19
C VAL A 145 -9.10 30.78 6.13
N THR A 146 -10.08 29.91 6.41
CA THR A 146 -11.24 30.27 7.24
C THR A 146 -10.92 30.27 8.73
N ASN A 147 -10.13 29.30 9.20
CA ASN A 147 -9.93 29.06 10.63
C ASN A 147 -8.61 29.63 11.17
N SER A 148 -7.58 29.75 10.33
CA SER A 148 -6.20 29.95 10.79
C SER A 148 -5.58 31.28 10.37
N PHE A 149 -6.41 32.19 9.85
CA PHE A 149 -5.98 33.48 9.35
C PHE A 149 -6.19 34.58 10.40
N MET A 150 -5.11 35.26 10.78
CA MET A 150 -5.17 36.46 11.60
C MET A 150 -4.69 37.68 10.82
N ILE A 151 -5.54 38.71 10.72
CA ILE A 151 -5.14 40.02 10.20
C ILE A 151 -4.60 40.84 11.36
N ASN A 152 -3.30 41.15 11.33
CA ASN A 152 -2.74 42.10 12.29
C ASN A 152 -3.05 43.54 11.85
N PHE A 153 -3.94 44.23 12.59
CA PHE A 153 -4.31 45.61 12.33
C PHE A 153 -3.50 46.64 13.12
N GLU A 154 -2.62 46.21 14.04
CA GLU A 154 -1.99 47.10 15.03
C GLU A 154 -0.79 47.89 14.50
N TYR A 155 -0.29 47.59 13.29
CA TYR A 155 0.89 48.29 12.74
C TYR A 155 0.62 49.01 11.41
N GLY A 156 -0.22 50.05 11.49
CA GLY A 156 -0.09 51.30 10.74
C GLY A 156 -0.22 51.30 9.21
N LYS A 157 0.40 50.40 8.43
CA LYS A 157 0.41 50.44 6.95
C LYS A 157 0.64 49.11 6.21
N SER A 158 0.74 47.95 6.85
CA SER A 158 0.87 46.66 6.14
C SER A 158 -0.32 45.74 6.40
N ARG A 159 -0.78 45.06 5.34
CA ARG A 159 -1.72 43.92 5.40
C ARG A 159 -0.88 42.66 5.44
N ASP A 160 -0.22 42.41 6.56
CA ASP A 160 0.59 41.21 6.71
C ASP A 160 -0.33 40.05 7.10
N ILE A 161 -0.33 39.01 6.27
CA ILE A 161 -1.06 37.78 6.50
C ILE A 161 -0.23 36.93 7.46
N ILE A 162 -0.74 36.72 8.68
CA ILE A 162 -0.12 35.84 9.66
C ILE A 162 -0.96 34.56 9.75
N TYR A 163 -0.28 33.42 9.59
CA TYR A 163 -0.87 32.11 9.80
C TYR A 163 -0.66 31.69 11.24
N ASP A 164 -1.74 31.27 11.88
CA ASP A 164 -1.68 30.63 13.19
C ASP A 164 -1.37 29.14 12.99
N TYR A 165 -0.09 28.79 13.10
CA TYR A 165 0.36 27.41 12.89
C TYR A 165 -0.16 26.44 13.96
N ASP A 166 -0.49 26.93 15.17
CA ASP A 166 -0.99 26.08 16.26
C ASP A 166 -2.44 25.64 15.98
N GLU A 167 -3.28 26.56 15.51
CA GLU A 167 -4.64 26.27 15.00
C GLU A 167 -4.61 25.29 13.82
N ILE A 168 -3.67 25.49 12.89
CA ILE A 168 -3.48 24.59 11.73
C ILE A 168 -3.14 23.17 12.20
N GLU A 169 -2.17 23.05 13.10
CA GLU A 169 -1.75 21.75 13.64
C GLU A 169 -2.89 21.06 14.40
N LEU A 170 -3.70 21.82 15.15
CA LEU A 170 -4.85 21.29 15.87
C LEU A 170 -5.93 20.74 14.91
N VAL A 171 -6.27 21.48 13.85
CA VAL A 171 -7.26 21.05 12.86
C VAL A 171 -6.78 19.79 12.12
N LEU A 172 -5.51 19.77 11.71
CA LEU A 172 -4.92 18.60 11.04
C LEU A 172 -4.82 17.40 11.99
N GLY A 173 -4.43 17.62 13.24
CA GLY A 173 -4.37 16.60 14.27
C GLY A 173 -5.71 15.93 14.52
N ASN A 174 -6.79 16.71 14.64
CA ASN A 174 -8.14 16.17 14.81
C ASN A 174 -8.59 15.31 13.62
N LYS A 175 -8.24 15.69 12.39
CA LYS A 175 -8.54 14.87 11.21
C LYS A 175 -7.71 13.59 11.14
N ILE A 176 -6.42 13.68 11.47
CA ILE A 176 -5.45 12.60 11.20
C ILE A 176 -5.39 11.57 12.34
N SER A 177 -5.58 11.99 13.59
CA SER A 177 -5.42 11.17 14.80
C SER A 177 -6.35 9.95 14.89
N HIS A 178 -7.37 9.83 14.04
CA HIS A 178 -8.30 8.70 14.05
C HIS A 178 -7.90 7.58 13.07
N PHE A 179 -6.93 7.83 12.19
CA PHE A 179 -6.58 6.83 11.17
C PHE A 179 -5.80 5.65 11.77
N PRO A 180 -6.09 4.41 11.34
CA PRO A 180 -5.27 3.27 11.67
C PRO A 180 -3.86 3.40 11.07
N MET A 181 -2.91 2.73 11.71
CA MET A 181 -1.64 2.42 11.07
C MET A 181 -1.82 1.26 10.09
N ILE A 182 -1.09 1.28 8.99
CA ILE A 182 -1.10 0.22 7.98
C ILE A 182 0.06 -0.76 8.25
N ASP A 183 -0.23 -2.06 8.38
CA ASP A 183 0.81 -3.10 8.44
C ASP A 183 1.43 -3.29 7.05
N THR A 184 2.62 -2.70 6.87
CA THR A 184 3.40 -2.79 5.63
C THR A 184 4.47 -3.90 5.67
N GLU A 185 4.58 -4.65 6.76
CA GLU A 185 5.56 -5.74 6.92
C GLU A 185 5.01 -7.06 6.40
N LYS A 186 3.73 -7.35 6.67
CA LYS A 186 3.09 -8.63 6.31
C LYS A 186 2.24 -8.51 5.04
N LEU A 187 2.90 -8.23 3.92
CA LEU A 187 2.21 -8.31 2.62
C LEU A 187 1.92 -9.78 2.31
N GLN A 188 0.64 -10.16 2.23
CA GLN A 188 0.22 -11.48 1.80
C GLN A 188 0.35 -11.59 0.28
N TYR A 189 1.16 -12.54 -0.16
CA TYR A 189 1.33 -12.88 -1.57
C TYR A 189 0.36 -13.98 -1.99
N LEU A 190 -0.12 -13.90 -3.23
CA LEU A 190 -0.83 -14.99 -3.86
C LEU A 190 0.17 -16.10 -4.21
N ASN A 191 0.02 -17.23 -3.54
CA ASN A 191 0.76 -18.45 -3.85
C ASN A 191 -0.06 -19.28 -4.85
N TYR A 192 0.55 -19.65 -5.98
CA TYR A 192 -0.11 -20.54 -6.91
C TYR A 192 -0.14 -21.97 -6.34
N GLN A 193 -1.21 -22.72 -6.64
CA GLN A 193 -1.28 -24.13 -6.24
C GLN A 193 -0.03 -24.87 -6.75
N PHE A 194 0.57 -25.68 -5.87
CA PHE A 194 1.80 -26.48 -6.08
C PHE A 194 3.16 -25.74 -5.97
N GLU A 195 3.20 -24.44 -5.66
CA GLU A 195 4.50 -23.77 -5.40
C GLU A 195 5.21 -24.27 -4.13
N LEU A 196 4.45 -24.79 -3.16
CA LEU A 196 4.99 -25.46 -1.96
C LEU A 196 5.71 -26.78 -2.26
N CYS A 197 5.52 -27.38 -3.45
CA CYS A 197 6.17 -28.65 -3.81
C CYS A 197 7.65 -28.48 -4.21
N GLY A 198 8.07 -27.27 -4.62
CA GLY A 198 9.48 -26.95 -4.82
C GLY A 198 10.22 -26.70 -3.51
N GLU A 199 9.48 -26.35 -2.46
CA GLU A 199 9.98 -26.13 -1.10
C GLU A 199 9.86 -27.37 -0.21
N ASN A 200 9.97 -28.58 -0.77
CA ASN A 200 10.04 -29.79 0.07
C ASN A 200 11.17 -29.70 1.11
N SER A 201 12.23 -28.92 0.83
CA SER A 201 13.25 -28.56 1.82
C SER A 201 12.72 -27.71 2.97
N SER A 202 11.82 -26.74 2.74
CA SER A 202 11.23 -25.89 3.80
C SER A 202 10.29 -26.70 4.69
N LEU A 203 9.46 -27.57 4.09
CA LEU A 203 8.57 -28.47 4.82
C LEU A 203 9.34 -29.50 5.64
N ILE A 204 10.33 -30.18 5.06
CA ILE A 204 11.19 -31.13 5.78
C ILE A 204 11.98 -30.42 6.89
N THR A 205 12.47 -29.20 6.65
CA THR A 205 13.18 -28.41 7.67
C THR A 205 12.25 -27.97 8.80
N ASN A 206 11.04 -27.52 8.48
CA ASN A 206 10.00 -27.18 9.47
C ASN A 206 9.54 -28.40 10.28
N VAL A 207 9.50 -29.58 9.65
CA VAL A 207 9.26 -30.84 10.34
C VAL A 207 10.44 -31.18 11.24
N ARG A 208 11.69 -31.06 10.77
CA ARG A 208 12.91 -31.34 11.57
C ARG A 208 13.07 -30.43 12.78
N THR A 209 12.65 -29.17 12.70
CA THR A 209 12.73 -28.24 13.83
C THR A 209 11.68 -28.54 14.91
N ARG A 210 10.57 -29.19 14.55
CA ARG A 210 9.46 -29.49 15.47
C ARG A 210 9.38 -30.95 15.89
N ILE A 211 9.93 -31.86 15.09
CA ILE A 211 9.90 -33.31 15.28
C ILE A 211 11.34 -33.83 15.13
N LYS A 212 11.85 -34.43 16.20
CA LYS A 212 13.16 -35.09 16.20
C LYS A 212 13.10 -36.28 15.26
N GLN A 213 13.93 -36.27 14.21
CA GLN A 213 14.00 -37.36 13.24
C GLN A 213 15.10 -38.34 13.62
N GLU A 214 14.74 -39.62 13.70
CA GLU A 214 15.68 -40.71 13.94
C GLU A 214 15.92 -41.48 12.64
N PRO A 215 17.15 -41.94 12.38
CA PRO A 215 17.44 -42.75 11.21
C PRO A 215 16.68 -44.08 11.31
N LEU A 216 16.15 -44.55 10.19
CA LEU A 216 15.56 -45.88 10.11
C LEU A 216 16.66 -46.91 10.36
N GLU A 217 16.42 -47.84 11.29
CA GLU A 217 17.31 -48.97 11.50
C GLU A 217 17.44 -49.76 10.20
N ALA A 218 18.69 -50.04 9.81
CA ALA A 218 18.95 -50.88 8.65
C ALA A 218 18.46 -52.30 9.00
N THR A 219 17.34 -52.71 8.39
CA THR A 219 16.96 -54.12 8.36
C THR A 219 18.01 -54.86 7.52
N GLU A 220 18.89 -55.61 8.17
CA GLU A 220 19.68 -56.69 7.57
C GLU A 220 18.78 -57.81 7.05
#